data_AF-A0A948Q9B8-F1
#
_entry.id   AF-A0A948Q9B8-F1
#
_cell.length_a   1.000
_cell.length_b   1.000
_cell.length_c   1.000
_cell.angle_alpha   90.00
_cell.angle_beta   90.00
_cell.angle_gamma   90.00
#
_symmetry.space_group_name_H-M   'P 1'
#
loop_
_entity.id
_entity.type
_entity.pdbx_description
1 polymer ?
#
loop_
_entity_poly.entity_id
_entity_poly.type
_entity_poly.pdbx_seq_one_letter_code
_entity_poly.pdbx_strand_id
1 'polypeptide(L)'
;MKSVQIFSKDYLEYCKKMTSAQIISFLEDFRNLHLSKGKPKSRLISIKIPEIMLKSFKSKAQLSGMHYQTQIKILMEEWLKS
;
A
#
# COMPACT_ATOMS: atom_id res chain seq x y z
N MET A 1 9.08 6.74 -13.28
CA MET A 1 9.18 8.21 -13.33
C MET A 1 8.32 8.77 -12.19
N LYS A 2 8.85 9.67 -11.35
CA LYS A 2 8.01 10.36 -10.35
C LYS A 2 7.05 11.27 -11.13
N SER A 3 5.75 11.20 -10.85
CA SER A 3 4.76 12.09 -11.46
C SER A 3 5.14 13.54 -11.15
N VAL A 4 5.21 14.38 -12.18
CA VAL A 4 5.45 15.81 -12.00
C VAL A 4 4.23 16.40 -11.29
N GLN A 5 4.43 16.92 -10.08
CA GLN A 5 3.39 17.63 -9.36
C GLN A 5 3.30 19.05 -9.92
N ILE A 6 2.12 19.44 -10.39
CA ILE A 6 1.86 20.78 -10.95
C ILE A 6 1.14 21.60 -9.89
N PHE A 7 1.64 22.80 -9.62
CA PHE A 7 1.03 23.74 -8.67
C PHE A 7 0.51 24.98 -9.40
N SER A 8 -0.65 25.49 -8.98
CA SER A 8 -1.20 26.73 -9.53
C SER A 8 -0.42 27.96 -9.04
N LYS A 9 -0.50 29.06 -9.79
CA LYS A 9 0.12 30.34 -9.39
C LYS A 9 -0.43 30.83 -8.05
N ASP A 10 -1.73 30.73 -7.85
CA ASP A 10 -2.39 31.17 -6.61
C ASP A 10 -1.90 30.40 -5.39
N TYR A 11 -1.65 29.09 -5.56
CA TYR A 11 -1.08 28.25 -4.52
C TYR A 11 0.34 28.71 -4.15
N LEU A 12 1.17 29.04 -5.15
CA LEU A 12 2.54 29.52 -4.91
C LEU A 12 2.55 30.89 -4.21
N GLU A 13 1.63 31.80 -4.56
CA GLU A 13 1.47 33.08 -3.88
C GLU A 13 1.00 32.92 -2.44
N TYR A 14 0.12 31.94 -2.17
CA TYR A 14 -0.26 31.59 -0.80
C TYR A 14 0.94 31.06 -0.01
N CYS A 15 1.76 30.17 -0.58
CA CYS A 15 2.94 29.63 0.08
C CYS A 15 3.95 30.72 0.50
N LYS A 16 4.11 31.78 -0.33
CA LYS A 16 4.99 32.92 0.01
C LYS A 16 4.56 33.69 1.25
N LYS A 17 3.27 33.63 1.61
CA LYS A 17 2.69 34.34 2.76
C LYS A 17 2.64 33.49 4.04
N MET A 18 3.12 32.25 4.00
CA MET A 18 3.10 31.36 5.16
C MET A 18 4.01 31.87 6.27
N THR A 19 3.51 31.80 7.49
CA THR A 19 4.30 32.09 8.69
C THR A 19 5.28 30.95 8.99
N SER A 20 6.34 31.25 9.74
CA SER A 20 7.31 30.24 10.16
C SER A 20 6.68 29.06 10.91
N ALA A 21 5.64 29.29 11.71
CA ALA A 21 4.92 28.24 12.42
C ALA A 21 4.19 27.28 11.45
N GLN A 22 3.55 27.83 10.42
CA GLN A 22 2.86 27.02 9.39
C GLN A 22 3.86 26.22 8.55
N ILE A 23 5.03 26.78 8.26
CA ILE A 23 6.11 26.08 7.56
C ILE A 23 6.61 24.90 8.40
N ILE A 24 6.83 25.10 9.70
CA ILE A 24 7.27 24.04 10.61
C ILE A 24 6.22 22.91 10.68
N SER A 25 4.94 23.25 10.83
CA SER A 25 3.86 22.25 10.84
C SER A 25 3.85 21.43 9.54
N PHE A 26 3.95 22.09 8.39
CA PHE A 26 3.99 21.41 7.10
C PHE A 26 5.17 20.44 7.01
N LEU A 27 6.36 20.84 7.46
CA LEU A 27 7.55 19.99 7.41
C LEU A 27 7.41 18.76 8.32
N GLU A 28 6.83 18.91 9.51
CA GLU A 28 6.56 17.78 10.41
C GLU A 28 5.50 16.84 9.84
N ASP A 29 4.40 17.37 9.29
CA ASP A 29 3.36 16.56 8.65
C ASP A 29 3.90 15.80 7.43
N PHE A 30 4.71 16.48 6.61
CA PHE A 30 5.39 15.87 5.46
C PHE A 30 6.37 14.78 5.91
N ARG A 31 7.14 15.04 6.96
CA ARG A 31 8.05 14.05 7.54
C ARG A 31 7.27 12.85 8.05
N ASN A 32 6.17 13.03 8.78
CA ASN A 32 5.34 11.95 9.30
C ASN A 32 4.70 11.11 8.18
N LEU A 33 4.24 11.76 7.11
CA LEU A 33 3.73 11.08 5.92
C LEU A 33 4.79 10.14 5.32
N HIS A 34 6.03 10.62 5.23
CA HIS A 34 7.16 9.84 4.71
C HIS A 34 7.77 8.84 5.71
N LEU A 35 7.62 9.08 7.01
CA LEU A 35 8.04 8.16 8.08
C LEU A 35 7.05 7.03 8.30
N SER A 36 5.81 7.15 7.80
CA SER A 36 4.93 5.98 7.70
C SER A 36 5.70 4.91 6.93
N LYS A 37 6.17 3.88 7.66
CA LYS A 37 7.01 2.82 7.12
C LYS A 37 6.29 2.31 5.89
N GLY A 38 6.84 2.62 4.71
CA GLY A 38 6.25 2.22 3.45
C GLY A 38 5.86 0.75 3.54
N LYS A 39 4.73 0.38 2.91
CA LYS A 39 4.19 -1.00 2.99
C LYS A 39 5.34 -2.02 2.97
N PRO A 40 5.38 -2.97 3.92
CA PRO A 40 6.48 -3.91 4.00
C PRO A 40 6.70 -4.57 2.64
N LYS A 41 7.97 -4.64 2.22
CA LYS A 41 8.33 -5.15 0.89
C LYS A 41 7.78 -6.56 0.74
N SER A 42 6.88 -6.77 -0.22
CA SER A 42 6.44 -8.10 -0.60
C SER A 42 7.50 -8.77 -1.45
N ARG A 43 7.74 -10.06 -1.24
CA ARG A 43 8.56 -10.89 -2.12
C ARG A 43 7.68 -11.96 -2.77
N LEU A 44 7.87 -12.19 -4.06
CA LEU A 44 7.22 -13.31 -4.73
C LEU A 44 7.84 -14.61 -4.22
N ILE A 45 6.98 -15.59 -3.94
CA ILE A 45 7.39 -16.96 -3.64
C ILE A 45 7.05 -17.84 -4.84
N SER A 46 7.95 -18.75 -5.17
CA SER A 46 7.67 -19.84 -6.11
C SER A 46 7.29 -21.07 -5.30
N ILE A 47 6.12 -21.63 -5.57
CA ILE A 47 5.60 -22.82 -4.91
C ILE A 47 5.04 -23.77 -5.96
N LYS A 48 5.43 -25.05 -5.90
CA LYS A 48 4.83 -26.10 -6.73
C LYS A 48 3.57 -26.60 -6.06
N ILE A 49 2.44 -26.53 -6.75
CA ILE A 49 1.13 -26.97 -6.28
C ILE A 49 0.52 -27.85 -7.37
N PRO A 50 -0.10 -29.01 -7.03
CA PRO A 50 -0.83 -29.80 -8.00
C PRO A 50 -1.87 -28.97 -8.74
N GLU A 51 -1.95 -29.12 -10.06
CA GLU A 51 -2.81 -28.27 -10.91
C GLU A 51 -4.28 -28.35 -10.53
N ILE A 52 -4.78 -29.56 -10.26
CA ILE A 52 -6.16 -29.82 -9.83
C ILE A 52 -6.45 -29.06 -8.53
N MET A 53 -5.52 -29.10 -7.58
CA MET A 53 -5.66 -28.40 -6.30
C MET A 53 -5.73 -26.89 -6.51
N LEU A 54 -4.83 -26.33 -7.32
CA LEU A 54 -4.82 -24.89 -7.60
C LEU A 54 -6.11 -24.44 -8.31
N LYS A 55 -6.61 -25.23 -9.25
CA LYS A 55 -7.87 -24.94 -9.97
C LYS A 55 -9.07 -24.95 -9.03
N SER A 56 -9.20 -25.97 -8.19
CA SER A 56 -10.26 -26.06 -7.19
C SER A 56 -10.19 -24.93 -6.17
N PHE A 57 -8.98 -24.59 -5.71
CA PHE A 57 -8.77 -23.49 -4.77
C PHE A 57 -9.16 -22.13 -5.36
N LYS A 58 -8.76 -21.85 -6.60
CA LYS A 58 -9.17 -20.63 -7.32
C LYS A 58 -10.68 -20.52 -7.46
N SER A 59 -11.32 -21.63 -7.85
CA SER A 59 -12.79 -21.68 -8.02
C SER A 59 -13.51 -21.39 -6.71
N LYS A 60 -13.06 -22.00 -5.60
CA LYS A 60 -13.64 -21.75 -4.27
C LYS A 60 -13.46 -20.30 -3.82
N ALA A 61 -12.27 -19.73 -3.99
CA ALA A 61 -12.03 -18.33 -3.62
C ALA A 61 -12.93 -17.36 -4.42
N GLN A 62 -13.12 -17.62 -5.72
CA GLN A 62 -14.01 -16.82 -6.56
C GLN A 62 -15.47 -16.93 -6.11
N LEU A 63 -15.95 -18.13 -5.75
CA LEU A 63 -17.30 -18.32 -5.19
C LEU A 63 -17.46 -17.58 -3.85
N SER A 64 -16.38 -17.41 -3.08
CA SER A 64 -16.33 -16.58 -1.87
C SER A 64 -16.16 -15.08 -2.15
N GLY A 65 -16.18 -14.64 -3.41
CA GLY A 65 -16.09 -13.22 -3.79
C GLY A 65 -14.70 -12.61 -3.63
N MET A 66 -13.63 -13.41 -3.63
CA MET A 66 -12.27 -12.92 -3.41
C MET A 66 -11.23 -13.54 -4.34
N HIS A 67 -10.11 -12.84 -4.53
CA HIS A 67 -8.95 -13.40 -5.24
C HIS A 67 -8.27 -14.50 -4.42
N TYR A 68 -7.86 -15.57 -5.08
CA TYR A 68 -7.21 -16.71 -4.41
C TYR A 68 -5.92 -16.32 -3.67
N GLN A 69 -5.15 -15.34 -4.18
CA GLN A 69 -3.95 -14.85 -3.48
C GLN A 69 -4.30 -14.16 -2.16
N THR A 70 -5.49 -13.56 -2.05
CA THR A 70 -5.97 -13.00 -0.79
C THR A 70 -6.24 -14.12 0.21
N GLN A 71 -6.86 -15.22 -0.21
CA GLN A 71 -7.09 -16.36 0.67
C GLN A 71 -5.77 -17.00 1.14
N ILE A 72 -4.75 -17.09 0.26
CA ILE A 72 -3.41 -17.56 0.66
C ILE A 72 -2.84 -16.69 1.77
N LYS A 73 -2.94 -15.36 1.66
CA LYS A 73 -2.45 -14.45 2.71
C LYS A 73 -3.18 -14.63 4.03
N ILE A 74 -4.51 -14.78 4.00
CA ILE A 74 -5.31 -15.04 5.21
C ILE A 74 -4.84 -16.33 5.88
N LEU A 75 -4.70 -17.43 5.14
CA LEU A 75 -4.25 -18.70 5.69
C LEU A 75 -2.84 -18.59 6.30
N MET A 76 -1.93 -17.85 5.65
CA MET A 76 -0.58 -17.61 6.18
C MET A 76 -0.62 -16.79 7.48
N GLU A 77 -1.48 -15.76 7.56
CA GLU A 77 -1.63 -14.94 8.76
C GLU A 77 -2.27 -15.71 9.92
N GLU A 78 -3.30 -16.52 9.63
CA GLU A 78 -3.95 -17.39 10.61
C GLU A 78 -2.97 -18.41 11.19
N TRP A 79 -2.15 -19.02 10.33
CA TRP A 79 -1.12 -19.96 10.74
C TRP A 79 -0.04 -19.35 11.66
N LEU A 80 0.27 -18.06 11.51
CA LEU A 80 1.24 -17.38 12.38
C LEU A 80 0.66 -16.96 13.74
N LYS A 81 -0.67 -16.97 13.88
CA LYS A 81 -1.37 -16.60 15.12
C LYS A 81 -1.65 -17.80 16.03
N SER A 82 -1.58 -19.02 15.51
CA SER A 82 -1.63 -20.28 16.27
C SER A 82 -0.28 -20.62 16.87
#